data_AF-A0A8T0LL26-F1
#
_entry.id   AF-A0A8T0LL26-F1
#
_cell.length_a   1.000
_cell.length_b   1.000
_cell.length_c   1.000
_cell.angle_alpha   90.00
_cell.angle_beta   90.00
_cell.angle_gamma   90.00
#
_symmetry.space_group_name_H-M   'P 1'
#
loop_
_entity.id
_entity.type
_entity.pdbx_description
1 polymer ?
#
loop_
_entity_poly.entity_id
_entity_poly.type
_entity_poly.pdbx_seq_one_letter_code
_entity_poly.pdbx_strand_id
1 'polypeptide(L)'
;MRPTLAFVLAGFMTIWLLCVGLLWHMHVNRTGALKGDAAAAKRTILPTFKPVLIVLCFVNSGFILFLVVTLTTGFYDASVPPLIFEVFYSGRQFMFVFVLVLMFQKSLSLPAIQRSVVISLVLSSYSMIYVHLTLTYGDKKLSFNELQVVHSPLMVPFVYAFVWPPSRATKRTIRELCAVTLIYFMLSVVYMLLLKSPKNSQIARPFLFMMLTWVALCPLVIWRVLKADTEYWR
;
A
#
# COMPACT_ATOMS: atom_id res chain seq x y z
N MET A 1 10.50 21.26 -2.34
CA MET A 1 9.35 20.46 -1.88
C MET A 1 8.45 19.98 -3.02
N ARG A 2 8.11 20.84 -4.00
CA ARG A 2 7.41 20.45 -5.25
C ARG A 2 7.88 19.13 -5.91
N PRO A 3 9.18 18.88 -6.14
CA PRO A 3 9.60 17.63 -6.76
C PRO A 3 9.23 16.42 -5.91
N THR A 4 9.42 16.48 -4.59
CA THR A 4 9.05 15.41 -3.66
C THR A 4 7.55 15.10 -3.71
N LEU A 5 6.70 16.13 -3.70
CA LEU A 5 5.24 15.95 -3.80
C LEU A 5 4.82 15.38 -5.16
N ALA A 6 5.45 15.83 -6.26
CA ALA A 6 5.22 15.26 -7.59
C ALA A 6 5.64 13.77 -7.65
N PHE A 7 6.73 13.39 -6.98
CA PHE A 7 7.14 12.00 -6.87
C PHE A 7 6.14 11.15 -6.06
N VAL A 8 5.62 11.69 -4.95
CA VAL A 8 4.57 11.01 -4.18
C VAL A 8 3.31 10.83 -5.03
N LEU A 9 2.90 11.86 -5.76
CA LEU A 9 1.77 11.80 -6.70
C LEU A 9 1.98 10.71 -7.76
N ALA A 10 3.17 10.65 -8.38
CA ALA A 10 3.48 9.63 -9.36
C ALA A 10 3.31 8.21 -8.79
N GLY A 11 3.75 7.97 -7.55
CA GLY A 11 3.55 6.68 -6.87
C GLY A 11 2.09 6.29 -6.66
N PHE A 12 1.23 7.23 -6.24
CA PHE A 12 -0.21 6.95 -6.11
C PHE A 12 -0.89 6.77 -7.49
N MET A 13 -0.48 7.55 -8.49
CA MET A 13 -0.99 7.46 -9.86
C MET A 13 -0.66 6.11 -10.51
N THR A 14 0.56 5.58 -10.34
CA THR A 14 0.91 4.27 -10.91
C THR A 14 0.07 3.15 -10.30
N ILE A 15 -0.11 3.15 -8.98
CA ILE A 15 -0.96 2.17 -8.29
C ILE A 15 -2.41 2.28 -8.77
N TRP A 16 -2.95 3.51 -8.87
CA TRP A 16 -4.30 3.75 -9.33
C TRP A 16 -4.54 3.26 -10.76
N LEU A 17 -3.63 3.60 -11.69
CA LEU A 17 -3.70 3.14 -13.09
C LEU A 17 -3.65 1.62 -13.18
N LEU A 18 -2.80 0.97 -12.37
CA LEU A 18 -2.72 -0.48 -12.31
C LEU A 18 -4.02 -1.10 -11.75
N CYS A 19 -4.60 -0.53 -10.69
CA CYS A 19 -5.88 -1.02 -10.15
C CYS A 19 -7.03 -0.87 -11.15
N VAL A 20 -7.13 0.26 -11.87
CA VAL A 20 -8.12 0.48 -12.93
C VAL A 20 -7.87 -0.48 -14.10
N GLY A 21 -6.62 -0.67 -14.50
CA GLY A 21 -6.24 -1.64 -15.55
C GLY A 21 -6.63 -3.07 -15.19
N LEU A 22 -6.45 -3.47 -13.92
CA LEU A 22 -6.89 -4.78 -13.42
C LEU A 22 -8.42 -4.91 -13.41
N LEU A 23 -9.15 -3.88 -12.99
CA LEU A 23 -10.61 -3.85 -13.05
C LEU A 23 -11.11 -3.98 -14.49
N TRP A 24 -10.47 -3.28 -15.42
CA TRP A 24 -10.77 -3.37 -16.86
C TRP A 24 -10.50 -4.78 -17.39
N HIS A 25 -9.34 -5.36 -17.08
CA HIS A 25 -8.99 -6.72 -17.48
C HIS A 25 -9.99 -7.76 -16.94
N MET A 26 -10.44 -7.62 -15.69
CA MET A 26 -11.50 -8.47 -15.13
C MET A 26 -12.84 -8.30 -15.85
N HIS A 27 -13.20 -7.07 -16.23
CA HIS A 27 -14.43 -6.80 -16.95
C HIS A 27 -14.43 -7.44 -18.35
N VAL A 28 -13.36 -7.27 -19.11
CA VAL A 28 -13.19 -7.84 -20.46
C VAL A 28 -13.20 -9.37 -20.42
N ASN A 29 -12.50 -9.99 -19.48
CA ASN A 29 -12.48 -11.46 -19.39
C ASN A 29 -13.84 -12.03 -18.94
N ARG A 30 -14.59 -11.29 -18.12
CA ARG A 30 -15.94 -11.69 -17.70
C ARG A 30 -16.95 -11.60 -18.84
N THR A 31 -16.91 -10.55 -19.65
CA THR A 31 -17.79 -10.45 -20.84
C THR A 31 -17.45 -11.53 -21.88
N GLY A 32 -16.18 -11.93 -22.01
CA GLY A 32 -15.77 -13.09 -22.79
C GLY A 32 -16.28 -14.42 -22.24
N ALA A 33 -16.18 -14.64 -20.92
CA ALA A 33 -16.68 -15.85 -20.27
C ALA A 33 -18.22 -16.01 -20.40
N LEU A 34 -18.96 -14.90 -20.29
CA LEU A 34 -20.43 -14.88 -20.48
C LEU A 34 -20.85 -15.18 -21.92
N LYS A 35 -19.96 -14.99 -22.90
CA LYS A 35 -20.19 -15.33 -24.31
C LYS A 35 -19.84 -16.80 -24.64
N GLY A 36 -19.51 -17.62 -23.63
CA GLY A 36 -19.26 -19.05 -23.80
C GLY A 36 -17.81 -19.44 -24.07
N ASP A 37 -16.86 -18.51 -23.95
CA ASP A 37 -15.43 -18.83 -24.10
C ASP A 37 -14.89 -19.55 -22.84
N ALA A 38 -14.65 -20.85 -22.97
CA ALA A 38 -14.12 -21.71 -21.92
C ALA A 38 -12.71 -21.27 -21.46
N ALA A 39 -11.90 -20.68 -22.34
CA ALA A 39 -10.59 -20.15 -21.97
C ALA A 39 -10.70 -18.87 -21.13
N ALA A 40 -11.68 -18.01 -21.44
CA ALA A 40 -11.99 -16.82 -20.65
C ALA A 40 -12.56 -17.18 -19.27
N ALA A 41 -13.45 -18.18 -19.18
CA ALA A 41 -13.98 -18.67 -17.92
C ALA A 41 -12.87 -19.17 -16.97
N LYS A 42 -11.89 -19.91 -17.51
CA LYS A 42 -10.74 -20.41 -16.73
C LYS A 42 -9.80 -19.29 -16.26
N ARG A 43 -9.72 -18.16 -16.98
CA ARG A 43 -8.89 -16.99 -16.61
C ARG A 43 -9.61 -15.94 -15.75
N THR A 44 -10.90 -16.11 -15.51
CA THR A 44 -11.70 -15.13 -14.75
C THR A 44 -11.38 -15.23 -13.25
N ILE A 45 -10.70 -14.22 -12.70
CA ILE A 45 -10.51 -14.07 -11.24
C ILE A 45 -11.87 -13.98 -10.53
N LEU A 46 -11.98 -14.46 -9.29
CA LEU A 46 -13.25 -14.39 -8.56
C LEU A 46 -13.85 -12.98 -8.61
N PRO A 47 -15.13 -12.84 -8.98
CA PRO A 47 -15.81 -11.55 -9.03
C PRO A 47 -15.82 -10.85 -7.67
N THR A 48 -15.60 -11.61 -6.60
CA THR A 48 -15.50 -11.16 -5.22
C THR A 48 -14.30 -10.26 -4.93
N PHE A 49 -13.31 -10.19 -5.82
CA PHE A 49 -12.19 -9.24 -5.71
C PHE A 49 -12.48 -7.85 -6.26
N LYS A 50 -13.55 -7.68 -7.04
CA LYS A 50 -13.99 -6.37 -7.53
C LYS A 50 -14.15 -5.32 -6.41
N PRO A 51 -14.85 -5.59 -5.28
CA PRO A 51 -14.94 -4.64 -4.18
C PRO A 51 -13.58 -4.27 -3.57
N VAL A 52 -12.63 -5.21 -3.48
CA VAL A 52 -11.27 -4.96 -2.96
C VAL A 52 -10.54 -3.94 -3.83
N LEU A 53 -10.54 -4.14 -5.15
CA LEU A 53 -9.91 -3.21 -6.10
C LEU A 53 -10.59 -1.84 -6.13
N ILE A 54 -11.91 -1.78 -5.96
CA ILE A 54 -12.65 -0.52 -5.88
C ILE A 54 -12.24 0.28 -4.64
N VAL A 55 -12.14 -0.36 -3.47
CA VAL A 55 -11.67 0.31 -2.23
C VAL A 55 -10.28 0.89 -2.44
N LEU A 56 -9.36 0.11 -3.01
CA LEU A 56 -8.00 0.57 -3.31
C LEU A 56 -8.01 1.76 -4.29
N CYS A 57 -8.79 1.69 -5.37
CA CYS A 57 -8.94 2.80 -6.30
C CYS A 57 -9.47 4.06 -5.58
N PHE A 58 -10.51 3.93 -4.76
CA PHE A 58 -11.12 5.06 -4.09
C PHE A 58 -10.15 5.77 -3.13
N VAL A 59 -9.44 4.99 -2.31
CA VAL A 59 -8.41 5.53 -1.40
C VAL A 59 -7.30 6.24 -2.18
N ASN A 60 -6.79 5.61 -3.25
CA ASN A 60 -5.76 6.21 -4.10
C ASN A 60 -6.24 7.50 -4.78
N SER A 61 -7.47 7.51 -5.31
CA SER A 61 -8.08 8.70 -5.92
C SER A 61 -8.13 9.87 -4.95
N GLY A 62 -8.46 9.62 -3.67
CA GLY A 62 -8.48 10.65 -2.64
C GLY A 62 -7.10 11.30 -2.43
N PHE A 63 -6.04 10.49 -2.33
CA PHE A 63 -4.67 10.99 -2.23
C PHE A 63 -4.21 11.74 -3.48
N ILE A 64 -4.56 11.24 -4.67
CA ILE A 64 -4.26 11.88 -5.95
C ILE A 64 -4.91 13.27 -6.01
N LEU A 65 -6.22 13.36 -5.70
CA LEU A 65 -6.96 14.61 -5.73
C LEU A 65 -6.33 15.64 -4.77
N PHE A 66 -6.04 15.21 -3.53
CA PHE A 66 -5.38 16.06 -2.54
C PHE A 66 -4.03 16.58 -3.04
N LEU A 67 -3.19 15.71 -3.61
CA LEU A 67 -1.87 16.07 -4.13
C LEU A 67 -1.95 17.00 -5.35
N VAL A 68 -2.89 16.78 -6.26
CA VAL A 68 -3.12 17.64 -7.43
C VAL A 68 -3.57 19.04 -7.00
N VAL A 69 -4.54 19.15 -6.09
CA VAL A 69 -4.98 20.43 -5.54
C VAL A 69 -3.83 21.14 -4.83
N THR A 70 -3.06 20.42 -4.02
CA THR A 70 -1.90 20.98 -3.31
C THR A 70 -0.83 21.50 -4.26
N LEU A 71 -0.52 20.76 -5.33
CA LEU A 71 0.50 21.13 -6.32
C LEU A 71 0.07 22.32 -7.18
N THR A 72 -1.21 22.41 -7.52
CA THR A 72 -1.76 23.50 -8.35
C THR A 72 -1.89 24.81 -7.57
N THR A 73 -2.28 24.73 -6.29
CA THR A 73 -2.41 25.90 -5.41
C THR A 73 -1.10 26.38 -4.79
N GLY A 74 -0.04 25.55 -4.81
CA GLY A 74 1.23 25.87 -4.18
C GLY A 74 1.17 25.91 -2.65
N PHE A 75 0.12 25.33 -2.04
CA PHE A 75 -0.19 25.47 -0.61
C PHE A 75 0.95 25.02 0.33
N TYR A 76 1.77 24.06 -0.09
CA TYR A 76 2.94 23.59 0.67
C TYR A 76 4.29 23.88 0.00
N ASP A 77 4.40 24.99 -0.73
CA ASP A 77 5.67 25.39 -1.34
C ASP A 77 6.74 25.78 -0.31
N ALA A 78 6.35 26.40 0.81
CA ALA A 78 7.25 26.81 1.87
C ALA A 78 7.68 25.64 2.78
N SER A 79 6.73 24.89 3.31
CA SER A 79 6.99 23.69 4.11
C SER A 79 5.76 22.80 4.19
N VAL A 80 5.99 21.49 4.24
CA VAL A 80 4.93 20.49 4.47
C VAL A 80 4.97 20.10 5.94
N PRO A 81 3.86 20.19 6.70
CA PRO A 81 3.82 19.74 8.08
C PRO A 81 4.18 18.25 8.22
N PRO A 82 4.90 17.83 9.27
CA PRO A 82 5.25 16.43 9.50
C PRO A 82 4.04 15.48 9.50
N LEU A 83 2.89 15.97 10.00
CA LEU A 83 1.63 15.22 10.00
C LEU A 83 1.18 14.82 8.59
N ILE A 84 1.40 15.66 7.58
CA ILE A 84 1.01 15.37 6.19
C ILE A 84 1.90 14.28 5.59
N PHE A 85 3.19 14.25 5.91
CA PHE A 85 4.06 13.14 5.53
C PHE A 85 3.61 11.83 6.17
N GLU A 86 3.17 11.87 7.42
CA GLU A 86 2.65 10.69 8.12
C GLU A 86 1.32 10.21 7.51
N VAL A 87 0.47 11.11 7.01
CA VAL A 87 -0.74 10.78 6.25
C VAL A 87 -0.41 10.06 4.93
N PHE A 88 0.64 10.49 4.21
CA PHE A 88 1.09 9.77 3.01
C PHE A 88 1.75 8.43 3.31
N TYR A 89 2.42 8.33 4.46
CA TYR A 89 2.99 7.08 4.93
C TYR A 89 1.86 6.08 5.27
N SER A 90 0.90 6.49 6.09
CA SER A 90 -0.25 5.65 6.48
C SER A 90 -1.05 5.20 5.27
N GLY A 91 -1.31 6.09 4.31
CA GLY A 91 -1.99 5.75 3.05
C GLY A 91 -1.29 4.65 2.25
N ARG A 92 0.04 4.66 2.18
CA ARG A 92 0.81 3.59 1.53
C ARG A 92 0.78 2.29 2.33
N GLN A 93 0.92 2.38 3.66
CA GLN A 93 0.88 1.21 4.53
C GLN A 93 -0.47 0.51 4.51
N PHE A 94 -1.56 1.29 4.46
CA PHE A 94 -2.91 0.77 4.34
C PHE A 94 -3.04 -0.22 3.17
N MET A 95 -2.44 0.09 2.01
CA MET A 95 -2.56 -0.79 0.84
C MET A 95 -1.92 -2.17 1.07
N PHE A 96 -0.73 -2.20 1.66
CA PHE A 96 -0.04 -3.46 1.95
C PHE A 96 -0.73 -4.26 3.05
N VAL A 97 -1.08 -3.58 4.15
CA VAL A 97 -1.75 -4.19 5.29
C VAL A 97 -3.11 -4.73 4.88
N PHE A 98 -3.86 -3.99 4.06
CA PHE A 98 -5.18 -4.41 3.57
C PHE A 98 -5.15 -5.72 2.81
N VAL A 99 -4.19 -5.88 1.90
CA VAL A 99 -4.05 -7.15 1.16
C VAL A 99 -3.67 -8.28 2.11
N LEU A 100 -2.76 -8.05 3.06
CA LEU A 100 -2.38 -9.07 4.03
C LEU A 100 -3.54 -9.48 4.93
N VAL A 101 -4.26 -8.53 5.52
CA VAL A 101 -5.41 -8.78 6.40
C VAL A 101 -6.51 -9.51 5.65
N LEU A 102 -6.75 -9.19 4.37
CA LEU A 102 -7.67 -9.95 3.52
C LEU A 102 -7.25 -11.41 3.37
N MET A 103 -5.96 -11.71 3.26
CA MET A 103 -5.47 -13.09 3.16
C MET A 103 -5.67 -13.89 4.45
N PHE A 104 -5.79 -13.21 5.60
CA PHE A 104 -6.14 -13.84 6.88
C PHE A 104 -7.65 -14.06 7.08
N GLN A 105 -8.51 -13.42 6.27
CA GLN A 105 -9.95 -13.66 6.38
C GLN A 105 -10.32 -15.05 5.86
N LYS A 106 -11.13 -15.78 6.63
CA LYS A 106 -11.63 -17.12 6.27
C LYS A 106 -12.53 -17.11 5.03
N SER A 107 -13.19 -15.99 4.73
CA SER A 107 -14.06 -15.86 3.56
C SER A 107 -13.86 -14.51 2.87
N LEU A 108 -14.34 -14.42 1.62
CA LEU A 108 -14.32 -13.20 0.80
C LEU A 108 -15.68 -12.48 0.79
N SER A 109 -16.51 -12.67 1.81
CA SER A 109 -17.82 -12.01 1.87
C SER A 109 -17.69 -10.49 2.04
N LEU A 110 -18.72 -9.72 1.64
CA LEU A 110 -18.73 -8.26 1.83
C LEU A 110 -18.47 -7.84 3.30
N PRO A 111 -19.07 -8.50 4.32
CA PRO A 111 -18.74 -8.20 5.71
C PRO A 111 -17.27 -8.48 6.08
N ALA A 112 -16.65 -9.53 5.52
CA ALA A 112 -15.24 -9.82 5.76
C ALA A 112 -14.32 -8.75 5.15
N ILE A 113 -14.69 -8.22 3.98
CA ILE A 113 -13.98 -7.10 3.35
C ILE A 113 -14.10 -5.84 4.21
N GLN A 114 -15.30 -5.49 4.69
CA GLN A 114 -15.49 -4.34 5.57
C GLN A 114 -14.64 -4.45 6.85
N ARG A 115 -14.64 -5.62 7.50
CA ARG A 115 -13.77 -5.88 8.67
C ARG A 115 -12.30 -5.70 8.33
N SER A 116 -11.87 -6.20 7.17
CA SER A 116 -10.48 -6.05 6.72
C SER A 116 -10.10 -4.60 6.49
N VAL A 117 -11.00 -3.80 5.90
CA VAL A 117 -10.80 -2.35 5.73
C VAL A 117 -10.63 -1.69 7.10
N VAL A 118 -11.51 -1.96 8.06
CA VAL A 118 -11.45 -1.37 9.40
C VAL A 118 -10.16 -1.73 10.11
N ILE A 119 -9.80 -3.02 10.15
CA ILE A 119 -8.56 -3.49 10.80
C ILE A 119 -7.34 -2.83 10.15
N SER A 120 -7.30 -2.77 8.83
CA SER A 120 -6.16 -2.21 8.09
C SER A 120 -6.07 -0.70 8.27
N LEU A 121 -7.20 -0.02 8.36
CA LEU A 121 -7.24 1.42 8.64
C LEU A 121 -6.67 1.69 10.03
N VAL A 122 -7.11 0.96 11.06
CA VAL A 122 -6.56 1.07 12.42
C VAL A 122 -5.06 0.78 12.47
N LEU A 123 -4.61 -0.31 11.84
CA LEU A 123 -3.18 -0.65 11.78
C LEU A 123 -2.36 0.40 11.01
N SER A 124 -2.91 0.99 9.95
CA SER A 124 -2.17 1.97 9.17
C SER A 124 -2.16 3.38 9.79
N SER A 125 -3.17 3.72 10.61
CA SER A 125 -3.39 5.08 11.11
C SER A 125 -2.87 5.31 12.54
N TYR A 126 -2.52 4.28 13.31
CA TYR A 126 -2.08 4.48 14.69
C TYR A 126 -0.83 5.37 14.79
N SER A 127 0.08 5.31 13.81
CA SER A 127 1.28 6.16 13.79
C SER A 127 0.94 7.64 13.58
N MET A 128 -0.13 7.93 12.84
CA MET A 128 -0.66 9.29 12.68
C MET A 128 -1.18 9.85 14.00
N ILE A 129 -1.89 9.03 14.79
CA ILE A 129 -2.39 9.43 16.11
C ILE A 129 -1.22 9.77 17.03
N TYR A 130 -0.17 8.94 17.05
CA TYR A 130 1.04 9.21 17.81
C TYR A 130 1.69 10.54 17.40
N VAL A 131 1.92 10.77 16.11
CA VAL A 131 2.52 12.02 15.61
C VAL A 131 1.65 13.23 15.97
N HIS A 132 0.33 13.12 15.88
CA HIS A 132 -0.58 14.21 16.26
C HIS A 132 -0.50 14.54 17.76
N LEU A 133 -0.48 13.52 18.63
CA LEU A 133 -0.36 13.71 20.07
C LEU A 133 0.98 14.33 20.46
N THR A 134 2.09 13.85 19.89
CA THR A 134 3.42 14.39 20.17
C THR A 134 3.56 15.83 19.70
N LEU A 135 3.00 16.19 18.53
CA LEU A 135 3.03 17.57 18.05
C LEU A 135 2.15 18.53 18.87
N THR A 136 1.09 18.03 19.50
CA THR A 136 0.12 18.85 20.25
C THR A 136 0.50 19.01 21.71
N TYR A 137 1.00 17.94 22.35
CA TYR A 137 1.23 17.89 23.80
C TYR A 137 2.70 17.62 24.19
N GLY A 138 3.53 17.16 23.26
CA GLY A 138 4.93 16.83 23.50
C GLY A 138 5.91 17.91 23.05
N ASP A 139 7.19 17.55 23.01
CA ASP A 139 8.22 18.39 22.41
C ASP A 139 7.95 18.57 20.91
N LYS A 140 8.02 19.82 20.42
CA LYS A 140 7.79 20.18 19.00
C LYS A 140 8.81 19.58 18.02
N LYS A 141 9.72 18.72 18.49
CA LYS A 141 10.73 18.02 17.71
C LYS A 141 10.52 16.52 17.85
N LEU A 142 9.87 15.93 16.86
CA LEU A 142 9.76 14.48 16.75
C LEU A 142 11.14 13.89 16.41
N SER A 143 11.67 13.02 17.26
CA SER A 143 12.94 12.36 16.95
C SER A 143 12.73 11.30 15.87
N PHE A 144 13.61 11.25 14.87
CA PHE A 144 13.57 10.22 13.83
C PHE A 144 13.58 8.80 14.40
N ASN A 145 14.33 8.58 15.49
CA ASN A 145 14.43 7.28 16.13
C ASN A 145 13.10 6.87 16.77
N GLU A 146 12.37 7.80 17.38
CA GLU A 146 11.05 7.54 17.98
C GLU A 146 10.04 7.15 16.91
N LEU A 147 10.04 7.86 15.78
CA LEU A 147 9.13 7.53 14.67
C LEU A 147 9.38 6.12 14.11
N GLN A 148 10.64 5.70 14.01
CA GLN A 148 10.99 4.35 13.58
C GLN A 148 10.50 3.28 14.57
N VAL A 149 10.63 3.54 15.88
CA VAL A 149 10.10 2.64 16.91
C VAL A 149 8.58 2.51 16.77
N VAL A 150 7.89 3.62 16.52
CA VAL A 150 6.43 3.65 16.31
C VAL A 150 6.03 2.95 15.01
N HIS A 151 6.83 3.02 13.95
CA HIS A 151 6.54 2.33 12.69
C HIS A 151 6.82 0.82 12.75
N SER A 152 7.75 0.38 13.60
CA SER A 152 8.20 -1.01 13.68
C SER A 152 7.11 -2.08 13.93
N PRO A 153 6.05 -1.85 14.73
CA PRO A 153 5.00 -2.84 14.96
C PRO A 153 4.26 -3.25 13.68
N LEU A 154 4.21 -2.39 12.66
CA LEU A 154 3.62 -2.73 11.36
C LEU A 154 4.34 -3.88 10.65
N MET A 155 5.61 -4.14 10.95
CA MET A 155 6.36 -5.25 10.36
C MET A 155 5.96 -6.60 10.94
N VAL A 156 5.50 -6.64 12.20
CA VAL A 156 5.13 -7.87 12.93
C VAL A 156 4.14 -8.76 12.15
N PRO A 157 2.99 -8.27 11.65
CA PRO A 157 2.06 -9.12 10.91
C PRO A 157 2.66 -9.71 9.63
N PHE A 158 3.58 -8.99 8.96
CA PHE A 158 4.26 -9.50 7.76
C PHE A 158 5.30 -10.56 8.11
N VAL A 159 6.06 -10.37 9.19
CA VAL A 159 7.01 -11.39 9.68
C VAL A 159 6.24 -12.65 10.09
N TYR A 160 5.15 -12.49 10.83
CA TYR A 160 4.28 -13.60 11.23
C TYR A 160 3.77 -14.39 10.01
N ALA A 161 3.20 -13.69 9.02
CA ALA A 161 2.70 -14.31 7.79
C ALA A 161 3.80 -14.93 6.92
N PHE A 162 5.03 -14.43 7.00
CA PHE A 162 6.17 -15.00 6.29
C PHE A 162 6.56 -16.37 6.85
N VAL A 163 6.64 -16.49 8.18
CA VAL A 163 6.96 -17.74 8.86
C VAL A 163 5.78 -18.71 8.74
N TRP A 164 4.57 -18.25 9.13
CA TRP A 164 3.33 -19.04 9.18
C TRP A 164 2.29 -18.48 8.19
N PRO A 165 2.42 -18.81 6.89
CA PRO A 165 1.52 -18.28 5.88
C PRO A 165 0.08 -18.83 6.05
N PRO A 166 -0.96 -17.99 5.90
CA PRO A 166 -2.35 -18.45 5.87
C PRO A 166 -2.58 -19.48 4.75
N SER A 167 -3.52 -20.40 4.97
CA SER A 167 -3.82 -21.49 4.03
C SER A 167 -4.52 -21.04 2.74
N ARG A 168 -4.96 -19.78 2.69
CA ARG A 168 -5.85 -19.21 1.67
C ARG A 168 -5.24 -19.13 0.26
N ALA A 169 -3.93 -18.93 0.18
CA ALA A 169 -3.20 -18.89 -1.08
C ALA A 169 -1.93 -19.76 -0.98
N THR A 170 -1.25 -20.00 -2.10
CA THR A 170 -0.02 -20.78 -2.11
C THR A 170 1.00 -20.16 -1.14
N LYS A 171 1.61 -20.97 -0.27
CA LYS A 171 2.61 -20.51 0.71
C LYS A 171 3.71 -19.65 0.06
N ARG A 172 4.10 -19.98 -1.17
CA ARG A 172 5.06 -19.22 -1.98
C ARG A 172 4.59 -17.79 -2.28
N THR A 173 3.37 -17.60 -2.78
CA THR A 173 2.87 -16.28 -3.17
C THR A 173 2.68 -15.37 -1.96
N ILE A 174 2.27 -15.92 -0.81
CA ILE A 174 2.16 -15.13 0.43
C ILE A 174 3.55 -14.72 0.94
N ARG A 175 4.52 -15.63 0.90
CA ARG A 175 5.91 -15.30 1.25
C ARG A 175 6.52 -14.26 0.31
N GLU A 176 6.20 -14.31 -0.98
CA GLU A 176 6.59 -13.29 -1.96
C GLU A 176 5.99 -11.91 -1.60
N LEU A 177 4.69 -11.85 -1.27
CA LEU A 177 4.06 -10.60 -0.80
C LEU A 177 4.73 -10.06 0.47
N CYS A 178 4.99 -10.92 1.45
CA CYS A 178 5.63 -10.53 2.70
C CYS A 178 7.07 -10.07 2.45
N ALA A 179 7.84 -10.78 1.63
CA ALA A 179 9.21 -10.40 1.27
C ALA A 179 9.25 -9.04 0.56
N VAL A 180 8.37 -8.82 -0.42
CA VAL A 180 8.26 -7.54 -1.13
C VAL A 180 7.95 -6.40 -0.18
N THR A 181 7.03 -6.62 0.77
CA THR A 181 6.66 -5.58 1.74
C THR A 181 7.76 -5.34 2.77
N LEU A 182 8.42 -6.39 3.27
CA LEU A 182 9.54 -6.27 4.20
C LEU A 182 10.74 -5.56 3.56
N ILE A 183 11.05 -5.85 2.29
CA ILE A 183 12.10 -5.12 1.55
C ILE A 183 11.74 -3.64 1.44
N TYR A 184 10.48 -3.31 1.15
CA TYR A 184 10.02 -1.93 1.11
C TYR A 184 10.16 -1.24 2.48
N PHE A 185 9.79 -1.90 3.58
CA PHE A 185 10.01 -1.38 4.92
C PHE A 185 11.49 -1.13 5.20
N MET A 186 12.37 -2.09 4.89
CA MET A 186 13.81 -1.93 5.11
C MET A 186 14.39 -0.78 4.28
N LEU A 187 13.99 -0.66 3.01
CA LEU A 187 14.34 0.50 2.20
C LEU A 187 13.87 1.79 2.87
N SER A 188 12.63 1.81 3.43
CA SER A 188 12.05 2.98 4.12
C SER A 188 12.89 3.41 5.31
N VAL A 189 13.34 2.46 6.13
CA VAL A 189 14.24 2.72 7.26
C VAL A 189 15.58 3.28 6.75
N VAL A 190 16.20 2.66 5.75
CA VAL A 190 17.50 3.10 5.20
C VAL A 190 17.40 4.52 4.64
N TYR A 191 16.37 4.83 3.87
CA TYR A 191 16.14 6.18 3.35
C TYR A 191 16.01 7.22 4.46
N MET A 192 15.24 6.92 5.51
CA MET A 192 15.08 7.82 6.66
C MET A 192 16.39 8.00 7.43
N LEU A 193 17.21 6.96 7.56
CA LEU A 193 18.55 7.05 8.15
C LEU A 193 19.50 7.91 7.30
N LEU A 194 19.45 7.79 5.98
CA LEU A 194 20.25 8.62 5.07
C LEU A 194 19.84 10.09 5.15
N LEU A 195 18.55 10.40 5.34
CA LEU A 195 18.06 11.76 5.52
C LEU A 195 18.47 12.41 6.85
N LYS A 196 18.90 11.63 7.85
CA LYS A 196 19.38 12.15 9.14
C LYS A 196 20.61 13.03 8.99
N SER A 197 21.45 12.79 7.98
CA SER A 197 22.66 13.57 7.73
C SER A 197 22.56 14.32 6.40
N PRO A 198 22.62 15.66 6.38
CA PRO A 198 22.44 16.46 5.15
C PRO A 198 23.48 16.15 4.07
N LYS A 199 24.67 15.69 4.46
CA LYS A 199 25.76 15.25 3.56
C LYS A 199 25.37 14.03 2.69
N ASN A 200 24.42 13.20 3.15
CA ASN A 200 24.00 11.97 2.47
C ASN A 200 22.81 12.18 1.53
N SER A 201 22.35 13.42 1.34
CA SER A 201 21.19 13.73 0.48
C SER A 201 21.37 13.32 -0.99
N GLN A 202 22.61 13.26 -1.49
CA GLN A 202 22.90 12.72 -2.83
C GLN A 202 22.72 11.20 -2.89
N ILE A 203 23.06 10.49 -1.80
CA ILE A 203 22.91 9.04 -1.67
C ILE A 203 21.45 8.65 -1.39
N ALA A 204 20.67 9.52 -0.71
CA ALA A 204 19.25 9.27 -0.43
C ALA A 204 18.36 9.28 -1.69
N ARG A 205 18.72 10.07 -2.71
CA ARG A 205 17.96 10.19 -3.97
C ARG A 205 17.76 8.85 -4.71
N PRO A 206 18.79 8.03 -4.99
CA PRO A 206 18.58 6.74 -5.65
C PRO A 206 17.71 5.78 -4.84
N PHE A 207 17.79 5.80 -3.50
CA PHE A 207 16.91 4.99 -2.65
C PHE A 207 15.43 5.37 -2.81
N LEU A 208 15.12 6.66 -2.96
CA LEU A 208 13.77 7.12 -3.26
C LEU A 208 13.26 6.56 -4.60
N PHE A 209 14.10 6.58 -5.65
CA PHE A 209 13.74 5.99 -6.95
C PHE A 209 13.54 4.47 -6.85
N MET A 210 14.41 3.76 -6.12
CA MET A 210 14.26 2.34 -5.88
C MET A 210 12.92 2.02 -5.20
N MET A 211 12.53 2.78 -4.17
CA MET A 211 11.23 2.62 -3.52
C MET A 211 10.06 2.83 -4.47
N LEU A 212 10.10 3.88 -5.30
CA LEU A 212 9.02 4.19 -6.23
C LEU A 212 8.84 3.07 -7.26
N THR A 213 9.95 2.59 -7.83
CA THR A 213 9.94 1.43 -8.72
C THR A 213 9.42 0.19 -8.00
N TRP A 214 9.83 -0.03 -6.75
CA TRP A 214 9.38 -1.16 -5.95
C TRP A 214 7.86 -1.13 -5.72
N VAL A 215 7.33 0.04 -5.34
CA VAL A 215 5.89 0.27 -5.14
C VAL A 215 5.11 0.11 -6.43
N ALA A 216 5.65 0.56 -7.57
CA ALA A 216 5.01 0.39 -8.88
C ALA A 216 4.86 -1.09 -9.28
N LEU A 217 5.74 -1.97 -8.79
CA LEU A 217 5.64 -3.42 -9.03
C LEU A 217 4.65 -4.13 -8.08
N CYS A 218 4.25 -3.50 -6.96
CA CYS A 218 3.40 -4.13 -5.96
C CYS A 218 2.04 -4.61 -6.49
N PRO A 219 1.33 -3.89 -7.38
CA PRO A 219 0.08 -4.38 -7.95
C PRO A 219 0.22 -5.70 -8.72
N LEU A 220 1.38 -5.97 -9.33
CA LEU A 220 1.64 -7.25 -10.01
C LEU A 220 1.77 -8.40 -9.01
N VAL A 221 2.39 -8.14 -7.85
CA VAL A 221 2.51 -9.12 -6.76
C VAL A 221 1.14 -9.38 -6.14
N ILE A 222 0.38 -8.32 -5.88
CA ILE A 222 -1.01 -8.42 -5.41
C ILE A 222 -1.83 -9.25 -6.40
N TRP A 223 -1.74 -8.97 -7.70
CA TRP A 223 -2.42 -9.75 -8.74
C TRP A 223 -2.09 -11.25 -8.67
N ARG A 224 -0.81 -11.61 -8.50
CA ARG A 224 -0.40 -13.01 -8.35
C ARG A 224 -1.01 -13.67 -7.12
N VAL A 225 -1.09 -12.94 -6.00
CA VAL A 225 -1.75 -13.41 -4.77
C VAL A 225 -3.24 -13.62 -4.98
N LEU A 226 -3.94 -12.67 -5.62
CA LEU A 226 -5.38 -12.79 -5.90
C LEU A 226 -5.68 -13.94 -6.87
N LYS A 227 -4.80 -14.17 -7.83
CA LYS A 227 -4.88 -15.32 -8.75
C LYS A 227 -4.69 -16.64 -7.99
N ALA A 228 -3.68 -16.73 -7.13
CA ALA A 228 -3.43 -17.94 -6.32
C ALA A 228 -4.58 -18.24 -5.35
N ASP A 229 -5.18 -17.21 -4.74
CA ASP A 229 -6.38 -17.37 -3.93
C ASP A 229 -7.56 -17.87 -4.78
N THR A 230 -7.71 -17.35 -6.01
CA THR A 230 -8.76 -17.85 -6.93
C THR A 230 -8.60 -19.33 -7.25
N GLU A 231 -7.37 -19.80 -7.43
CA GLU A 231 -7.08 -21.21 -7.70
C GLU A 231 -7.31 -22.10 -6.47
N TYR A 232 -7.15 -21.57 -5.25
CA TYR A 232 -7.43 -22.31 -4.01
C TYR A 232 -8.92 -22.58 -3.78
N TRP A 233 -9.79 -21.64 -4.19
CA TRP A 233 -11.26 -21.76 -4.01
C TRP A 233 -11.98 -22.49 -5.15
N ARG A 234 -11.27 -22.92 -6.19
CA ARG A 234 -11.80 -23.68 -7.33
C ARG A 234 -11.49 -25.16 -7.17
#